data_AF-A0A5C5UP10-F1
#
_entry.id   AF-A0A5C5UP10-F1
#
_cell.length_a   1.000
_cell.length_b   1.000
_cell.length_c   1.000
_cell.angle_alpha   90.00
_cell.angle_beta   90.00
_cell.angle_gamma   90.00
#
_symmetry.space_group_name_H-M   'P 1'
#
loop_
_entity.id
_entity.type
_entity.pdbx_description
1 polymer ?
#
loop_
_entity_poly.entity_id
_entity_poly.type
_entity_poly.pdbx_seq_one_letter_code
_entity_poly.pdbx_strand_id
1 'polypeptide(L)'
;MAIARKEEIMEVRHMNELKYFVGRTLELMLTTKEVTLNVLAKYDIILVFSWEGDYIKGAVYQWSTFNTTTGRTISSRNKPLFVSRRYIKYKEKNNIHYDEKRIKELAQQNLDVFYTVSKLAKDYKIKVTPRKTLKCFW
;
A
#
# COMPACT_ATOMS: atom_id res chain seq x y z
N MET A 1 -4.47 27.20 4.91
CA MET A 1 -5.78 26.51 4.81
C MET A 1 -6.07 26.23 3.34
N ALA A 2 -6.01 24.96 2.91
CA ALA A 2 -6.72 24.41 1.74
C ALA A 2 -6.24 22.96 1.49
N ILE A 3 -6.47 22.05 2.44
CA ILE A 3 -6.26 20.59 2.22
C ILE A 3 -7.58 19.92 1.81
N ALA A 4 -8.71 20.61 1.95
CA ALA A 4 -10.04 20.12 1.64
C ALA A 4 -10.46 20.56 0.23
N ARG A 5 -10.01 19.87 -0.82
CA ARG A 5 -10.64 19.89 -2.17
C ARG A 5 -10.07 18.91 -3.20
N LYS A 6 -9.12 18.03 -2.84
CA LYS A 6 -8.63 16.97 -3.74
C LYS A 6 -9.31 15.62 -3.51
N GLU A 7 -10.55 15.63 -2.99
CA GLU A 7 -11.47 14.49 -3.04
C GLU A 7 -12.29 14.52 -4.35
N GLU A 8 -11.65 14.96 -5.44
CA GLU A 8 -12.24 14.98 -6.78
C GLU A 8 -12.32 13.54 -7.30
N ILE A 9 -13.52 12.97 -7.12
CA ILE A 9 -14.20 12.03 -8.02
C ILE A 9 -13.24 11.06 -8.73
N MET A 10 -12.57 10.21 -7.96
CA MET A 10 -12.15 8.95 -8.53
C MET A 10 -13.43 8.19 -8.88
N GLU A 11 -13.66 7.90 -10.16
CA GLU A 11 -14.84 7.13 -10.58
C GLU A 11 -14.99 5.89 -9.68
N VAL A 12 -16.22 5.61 -9.25
CA VAL A 12 -16.53 4.53 -8.30
C VAL A 12 -15.90 3.19 -8.74
N ARG A 13 -15.80 2.96 -10.06
CA ARG A 13 -15.12 1.79 -10.66
C ARG A 13 -13.62 1.74 -10.35
N HIS A 14 -12.91 2.85 -10.53
CA HIS A 14 -11.49 2.96 -10.18
C HIS A 14 -11.26 2.76 -8.68
N MET A 15 -12.11 3.32 -7.82
CA MET A 15 -11.98 3.14 -6.37
C MET A 15 -12.17 1.67 -5.94
N ASN A 16 -13.13 0.96 -6.55
CA ASN A 16 -13.34 -0.47 -6.28
C ASN A 16 -12.14 -1.32 -6.72
N GLU A 17 -11.55 -1.00 -7.87
CA GLU A 17 -10.34 -1.67 -8.35
C GLU A 17 -9.17 -1.47 -7.39
N LEU A 18 -8.93 -0.24 -6.92
CA LEU A 18 -7.83 0.05 -5.99
C LEU A 18 -8.07 -0.58 -4.61
N LYS A 19 -9.31 -0.58 -4.12
CA LYS A 19 -9.68 -1.32 -2.91
C LYS A 19 -9.43 -2.81 -3.07
N TYR A 20 -9.81 -3.41 -4.20
CA TYR A 20 -9.54 -4.81 -4.47
C TYR A 20 -8.03 -5.09 -4.52
N PHE A 21 -7.27 -4.25 -5.23
CA PHE A 21 -5.82 -4.34 -5.34
C PHE A 21 -5.13 -4.32 -3.96
N VAL A 22 -5.42 -3.32 -3.12
CA VAL A 22 -4.82 -3.20 -1.79
C VAL A 22 -5.31 -4.30 -0.86
N GLY A 23 -6.62 -4.54 -0.82
CA GLY A 23 -7.25 -5.52 0.05
C GLY A 23 -6.75 -6.93 -0.23
N ARG A 24 -6.69 -7.34 -1.50
CA ARG A 24 -6.22 -8.68 -1.88
C ARG A 24 -4.76 -8.90 -1.52
N THR A 25 -3.92 -7.88 -1.73
CA THR A 25 -2.48 -7.93 -1.39
C THR A 25 -2.28 -8.09 0.11
N LEU A 26 -3.03 -7.33 0.92
CA LEU A 26 -3.01 -7.45 2.37
C LEU A 26 -3.52 -8.81 2.84
N GLU A 27 -4.69 -9.25 2.37
CA GLU A 27 -5.31 -10.51 2.76
C GLU A 27 -4.45 -11.72 2.44
N LEU A 28 -3.76 -11.71 1.29
CA LEU A 28 -2.83 -12.77 0.93
C LEU A 28 -1.64 -12.82 1.90
N MET A 29 -1.01 -11.68 2.19
CA MET A 29 0.06 -11.60 3.20
C MET A 29 -0.42 -12.08 4.58
N LEU A 30 -1.63 -11.68 4.99
CA LEU A 30 -2.19 -12.10 6.27
C LEU A 30 -2.39 -13.62 6.37
N THR A 31 -2.69 -14.26 5.22
CA THR A 31 -2.94 -15.70 5.10
C THR A 31 -1.64 -16.49 5.03
N THR A 32 -0.71 -16.09 4.16
CA THR A 32 0.56 -16.82 3.95
C THR A 32 1.61 -16.51 5.01
N LYS A 33 1.50 -15.35 5.68
CA LYS A 33 2.54 -14.76 6.53
C LYS A 33 3.84 -14.43 5.79
N GLU A 34 3.80 -14.45 4.45
CA GLU A 34 4.92 -14.13 3.59
C GLU A 34 4.79 -12.72 3.03
N VAL A 35 5.93 -12.15 2.64
CA VAL A 35 5.95 -10.86 1.92
C VAL A 35 5.15 -11.01 0.63
N THR A 36 4.09 -10.22 0.48
CA THR A 36 3.27 -10.22 -0.72
C THR A 36 3.51 -8.95 -1.49
N LEU A 37 3.86 -9.11 -2.77
CA LEU A 37 4.04 -8.04 -3.74
C LEU A 37 2.95 -8.14 -4.79
N ASN A 38 2.37 -7.00 -5.15
CA ASN A 38 1.41 -6.90 -6.25
C ASN A 38 1.72 -5.68 -7.11
N VAL A 39 1.54 -5.82 -8.42
CA VAL A 39 1.93 -4.82 -9.42
C VAL A 39 0.69 -4.28 -10.12
N LEU A 40 0.57 -2.96 -10.15
CA LEU A 40 -0.44 -2.23 -10.90
C LEU A 40 0.26 -1.44 -12.02
N ALA A 41 0.70 -2.18 -13.04
CA ALA A 41 1.60 -1.68 -14.08
C ALA A 41 1.06 -0.45 -14.83
N LYS A 42 -0.26 -0.38 -15.06
CA LYS A 42 -0.91 0.75 -15.74
C LYS A 42 -0.71 2.11 -15.07
N TYR A 43 -0.41 2.13 -13.77
CA TYR A 43 -0.16 3.34 -12.99
C TYR A 43 1.25 3.40 -12.42
N ASP A 44 2.16 2.55 -12.91
CA ASP A 44 3.55 2.50 -12.47
C ASP A 44 3.71 2.23 -10.96
N ILE A 45 2.78 1.47 -10.36
CA ILE A 45 2.71 1.24 -8.90
C ILE A 45 2.99 -0.23 -8.56
N ILE A 46 3.79 -0.43 -7.51
CA ILE A 46 3.91 -1.70 -6.80
C ILE A 46 3.48 -1.49 -5.37
N LEU A 47 2.68 -2.41 -4.85
CA LEU A 47 2.34 -2.48 -3.44
C LEU A 47 2.97 -3.73 -2.83
N VAL A 48 3.64 -3.54 -1.70
CA VAL A 48 4.22 -4.63 -0.92
C VAL A 48 3.66 -4.58 0.49
N PHE A 49 3.12 -5.70 0.94
CA PHE A 49 2.80 -5.92 2.35
C PHE A 49 3.74 -6.97 2.94
N SER A 50 4.24 -6.68 4.14
CA SER A 50 5.00 -7.63 4.95
C SER A 50 4.53 -7.62 6.39
N TRP A 51 4.60 -8.79 7.03
CA TRP A 51 4.45 -8.91 8.48
C TRP A 51 5.85 -8.84 9.11
N GLU A 52 6.15 -7.77 9.84
CA GLU A 52 7.46 -7.53 10.45
C GLU A 52 7.30 -7.53 11.98
N GLY A 53 7.31 -8.72 12.57
CA GLY A 53 7.16 -8.93 14.02
C GLY A 53 5.80 -8.41 14.54
N ASP A 54 5.83 -7.20 15.10
CA ASP A 54 4.72 -6.60 15.85
C ASP A 54 3.84 -5.70 14.98
N TYR A 55 4.25 -5.44 13.74
CA TYR A 55 3.58 -4.53 12.85
C TYR A 55 3.43 -5.11 11.44
N ILE A 56 2.40 -4.62 10.77
CA ILE A 56 2.21 -4.82 9.34
C ILE A 56 2.81 -3.60 8.64
N LYS A 57 3.65 -3.86 7.64
CA LYS A 57 4.25 -2.82 6.82
C LYS A 57 3.63 -2.84 5.43
N GLY A 58 3.08 -1.71 5.02
CA GLY A 58 2.64 -1.47 3.65
C GLY A 58 3.59 -0.48 2.99
N ALA A 59 4.22 -0.87 1.89
CA ALA A 59 5.14 -0.02 1.14
C ALA A 59 4.70 0.09 -0.32
N VAL A 60 4.76 1.30 -0.87
CA VAL A 60 4.46 1.58 -2.28
C VAL A 60 5.74 1.96 -2.99
N TYR A 61 5.98 1.36 -4.14
CA TYR A 61 7.15 1.60 -5.00
C TYR A 61 6.68 1.99 -6.40
N GLN A 62 7.60 2.57 -7.15
CA GLN A 62 7.43 2.86 -8.56
C GLN A 62 7.91 1.67 -9.39
N TRP A 63 7.07 1.13 -10.28
CA TRP A 63 7.37 -0.08 -11.06
C TRP A 63 8.56 0.10 -12.01
N SER A 64 8.62 1.23 -12.72
CA SER A 64 9.65 1.57 -13.71
C SER A 64 11.07 1.67 -13.14
N THR A 65 11.21 1.89 -11.82
CA THR A 65 12.50 1.96 -11.13
C THR A 65 12.76 0.76 -10.22
N PHE A 66 11.85 -0.22 -10.22
CA PHE A 66 11.93 -1.34 -9.31
C PHE A 66 12.85 -2.44 -9.83
N ASN A 67 13.81 -2.82 -9.00
CA ASN A 67 14.73 -3.90 -9.27
C ASN A 67 14.19 -5.23 -8.73
N THR A 68 13.97 -6.18 -9.64
CA THR A 68 13.40 -7.51 -9.39
C THR A 68 14.45 -8.62 -9.19
N THR A 69 15.76 -8.32 -9.27
CA THR A 69 16.79 -9.36 -9.20
C THR A 69 16.77 -10.14 -7.88
N THR A 70 16.78 -11.46 -7.99
CA THR A 70 16.72 -12.43 -6.90
C THR A 70 18.02 -12.41 -6.07
N GLY A 71 17.92 -12.33 -4.74
CA GLY A 71 19.06 -12.55 -3.83
C GLY A 71 19.21 -11.55 -2.67
N ARG A 72 18.53 -10.40 -2.68
CA ARG A 72 18.46 -9.47 -1.53
C ARG A 72 17.02 -9.08 -1.21
N THR A 73 16.76 -8.68 0.04
CA THR A 73 15.43 -8.22 0.48
C THR A 73 14.95 -7.03 -0.35
N ILE A 74 13.66 -7.01 -0.72
CA ILE A 74 13.05 -5.97 -1.56
C ILE A 74 13.40 -4.55 -1.09
N SER A 75 13.38 -4.32 0.22
CA SER A 75 13.67 -3.02 0.84
C SER A 75 15.13 -2.55 0.72
N SER A 76 16.08 -3.46 0.48
CA SER A 76 17.51 -3.10 0.37
C SER A 76 17.91 -2.60 -1.01
N ARG A 77 17.16 -3.01 -2.05
CA ARG A 77 17.42 -2.61 -3.46
C ARG A 77 16.44 -1.57 -3.97
N ASN A 78 15.27 -1.46 -3.35
CA ASN A 78 14.22 -0.58 -3.79
C ASN A 78 13.92 0.44 -2.70
N LYS A 79 13.96 1.72 -3.06
CA LYS A 79 13.51 2.80 -2.18
C LYS A 79 12.00 2.97 -2.35
N PRO A 80 11.19 2.80 -1.28
CA PRO A 80 9.75 3.03 -1.36
C PRO A 80 9.46 4.52 -1.50
N LEU A 81 8.39 4.86 -2.24
CA LEU A 81 7.80 6.19 -2.29
C LEU A 81 6.96 6.47 -1.04
N PHE A 82 6.36 5.43 -0.48
CA PHE A 82 5.57 5.49 0.73
C PHE A 82 5.80 4.24 1.58
N VAL A 83 5.85 4.43 2.89
CA VAL A 83 5.86 3.34 3.87
C VAL A 83 4.87 3.68 4.97
N SER A 84 4.03 2.70 5.31
CA SER A 84 3.20 2.67 6.50
C SER A 84 3.62 1.49 7.37
N ARG A 85 3.71 1.72 8.68
CA ARG A 85 3.88 0.67 9.69
C ARG A 85 2.74 0.77 10.67
N ARG A 86 1.90 -0.25 10.70
CA ARG A 86 0.76 -0.36 11.60
C ARG A 86 1.04 -1.41 12.67
N TYR A 87 1.17 -0.97 13.90
CA TYR A 87 1.40 -1.87 15.03
C TYR A 87 0.10 -2.59 15.40
N ILE A 88 0.21 -3.91 15.60
CA ILE A 88 -0.95 -4.76 15.87
C ILE A 88 -1.41 -4.59 17.32
N LYS A 89 -0.46 -4.48 18.25
CA LYS A 89 -0.70 -4.34 19.70
C LYS A 89 -1.00 -2.89 20.11
N TYR A 90 -0.43 -1.92 19.40
CA TYR A 90 -0.57 -0.49 19.70
C TYR A 90 -1.45 0.15 18.63
N LYS A 91 -2.78 0.10 18.83
CA LYS A 91 -3.81 0.52 17.86
C LYS A 91 -3.62 1.93 17.27
N GLU A 92 -2.84 2.80 17.91
CA GLU A 92 -2.72 4.22 17.54
C GLU A 92 -1.37 4.63 16.95
N LYS A 93 -0.35 3.76 16.96
CA LYS A 93 0.95 4.10 16.36
C LYS A 93 0.98 3.64 14.92
N ASN A 94 0.55 4.51 13.99
CA ASN A 94 0.88 4.36 12.58
C ASN A 94 2.10 5.24 12.26
N ASN A 95 3.23 4.63 11.93
CA ASN A 95 4.39 5.37 11.45
C ASN A 95 4.35 5.42 9.93
N ILE A 96 4.30 6.63 9.38
CA ILE A 96 4.13 6.87 7.95
C ILE A 96 5.30 7.71 7.45
N HIS A 97 5.82 7.34 6.29
CA HIS A 97 6.88 8.06 5.61
C HIS A 97 6.56 8.20 4.13
N TYR A 98 6.83 9.38 3.57
CA TYR A 98 6.71 9.70 2.16
C TYR A 98 8.05 10.23 1.65
N ASP A 99 8.48 9.77 0.47
CA ASP A 99 9.60 10.38 -0.26
C ASP A 99 9.07 11.51 -1.15
N GLU A 100 8.86 12.68 -0.55
CA GLU A 100 8.25 13.83 -1.23
C GLU A 100 9.00 14.27 -2.48
N LYS A 101 10.31 14.06 -2.55
CA LYS A 101 11.12 14.43 -3.72
C LYS A 101 10.74 13.56 -4.92
N ARG A 102 10.75 12.24 -4.73
CA ARG A 102 10.43 11.29 -5.80
C ARG A 102 8.94 11.27 -6.16
N ILE A 103 8.06 11.57 -5.21
CA ILE A 103 6.62 11.69 -5.50
C ILE A 103 6.37 12.84 -6.49
N LYS A 104 7.09 13.96 -6.39
CA LYS A 104 6.96 15.09 -7.33
C LYS A 104 7.39 14.75 -8.77
N GLU A 105 8.16 13.68 -8.94
CA GLU A 105 8.64 13.20 -10.25
C GLU A 105 7.63 12.24 -10.91
N LEU A 106 6.58 11.82 -10.21
CA LEU A 106 5.54 10.96 -10.79
C LEU A 106 4.70 11.70 -11.83
N ALA A 107 4.34 10.99 -12.90
CA ALA A 107 3.37 11.49 -13.86
C ALA A 107 2.04 11.84 -13.16
N GLN A 108 1.41 12.94 -13.59
CA GLN A 108 0.18 13.44 -12.96
C GLN A 108 -0.92 12.37 -12.85
N GLN A 109 -1.08 11.56 -13.91
CA GLN A 109 -2.04 10.46 -13.95
C GLN A 109 -1.79 9.34 -12.92
N ASN A 110 -0.56 9.20 -12.43
CA ASN A 110 -0.18 8.20 -11.43
C ASN A 110 -0.29 8.75 -9.99
N LEU A 111 -0.22 10.07 -9.81
CA LEU A 111 -0.25 10.71 -8.49
C LEU A 111 -1.53 10.40 -7.72
N ASP A 112 -2.69 10.52 -8.36
CA ASP A 112 -3.97 10.31 -7.67
C ASP A 112 -4.15 8.84 -7.27
N VAL A 113 -3.68 7.91 -8.10
CA VAL A 113 -3.66 6.49 -7.78
C VAL A 113 -2.68 6.21 -6.64
N PHE A 114 -1.47 6.78 -6.70
CA PHE A 114 -0.46 6.65 -5.64
C PHE A 114 -1.00 7.11 -4.29
N TYR A 115 -1.60 8.30 -4.22
CA TYR A 115 -2.17 8.82 -2.99
C TYR A 115 -3.33 7.96 -2.48
N THR A 116 -4.16 7.45 -3.40
CA THR A 116 -5.28 6.59 -3.02
C THR A 116 -4.81 5.24 -2.49
N VAL A 117 -3.88 4.58 -3.18
CA VAL A 117 -3.26 3.33 -2.72
C VAL A 117 -2.57 3.55 -1.36
N SER A 118 -1.86 4.67 -1.17
CA SER A 118 -1.21 5.00 0.11
C SER A 118 -2.22 5.23 1.23
N LYS A 119 -3.34 5.93 0.96
CA LYS A 119 -4.44 6.13 1.92
C LYS A 119 -5.07 4.80 2.31
N LEU A 120 -5.39 3.95 1.33
CA LEU A 120 -5.93 2.61 1.57
C LEU A 120 -4.93 1.74 2.38
N ALA A 121 -3.65 1.78 2.03
CA ALA A 121 -2.59 1.07 2.76
C ALA A 121 -2.38 1.60 4.19
N LYS A 122 -2.87 2.81 4.51
CA LYS A 122 -2.86 3.37 5.87
C LYS A 122 -4.13 3.03 6.66
N ASP A 123 -5.30 3.14 6.02
CA ASP A 123 -6.60 3.26 6.70
C ASP A 123 -7.42 1.96 6.74
N TYR A 124 -6.89 0.85 6.24
CA TYR A 124 -7.59 -0.43 6.27
C TYR A 124 -7.95 -0.87 7.71
N LYS A 125 -8.89 -1.80 7.83
CA LYS A 125 -9.24 -2.51 9.07
C LYS A 125 -9.19 -4.01 8.79
N ILE A 126 -8.69 -4.78 9.74
CA ILE A 126 -8.68 -6.24 9.64
C ILE A 126 -9.75 -6.78 10.57
N LYS A 127 -10.62 -7.65 10.06
CA LYS A 127 -11.58 -8.40 10.89
C LYS A 127 -11.49 -9.88 10.56
N VAL A 128 -11.73 -10.72 11.57
CA VAL A 128 -11.93 -12.15 11.40
C VAL A 128 -13.38 -12.37 10.96
N THR A 129 -13.58 -13.09 9.86
CA THR A 129 -14.92 -13.46 9.40
C THR A 129 -15.45 -14.67 10.18
N PRO A 130 -16.76 -14.97 10.14
CA PRO A 130 -17.31 -16.19 10.74
C PRO A 130 -16.64 -17.48 10.26
N ARG A 131 -16.05 -17.48 9.07
CA ARG A 131 -15.29 -18.61 8.50
C ARG A 131 -13.83 -18.66 8.98
N LYS A 132 -13.47 -17.92 10.03
CA LYS A 132 -12.11 -17.78 10.58
C LYS A 132 -11.07 -17.27 9.57
N THR A 133 -11.50 -16.59 8.51
CA THR A 133 -10.58 -15.94 7.55
C THR A 133 -10.38 -14.47 7.90
N LEU A 134 -9.18 -13.94 7.70
CA LEU A 134 -8.89 -12.52 7.87
C LEU A 134 -9.28 -11.76 6.60
N LYS A 135 -10.09 -10.71 6.74
CA LYS A 135 -10.49 -9.84 5.64
C LYS A 135 -10.16 -8.37 5.88
N CYS A 136 -9.85 -7.69 4.79
CA CYS A 136 -9.65 -6.26 4.73
C CYS A 136 -11.00 -5.53 4.62
N PHE A 137 -11.16 -4.46 5.40
CA PHE A 137 -12.29 -3.55 5.39
C PHE A 137 -11.79 -2.11 5.34
N TRP A 138 -12.66 -1.19 4.91
CA TRP A 138 -12.40 0.25 4.84
C TRP A 138 -13.26 0.94 5.90
#